data_AF-A0A2G9G596-F1
#
_entry.id   AF-A0A2G9G596-F1
#
_cell.length_a   1.000
_cell.length_b   1.000
_cell.length_c   1.000
_cell.angle_alpha   90.00
_cell.angle_beta   90.00
_cell.angle_gamma   90.00
#
_symmetry.space_group_name_H-M   'P 1'
#
loop_
_entity.id
_entity.type
_entity.pdbx_description
1 polymer ?
#
loop_
_entity_poly.entity_id
_entity_poly.type
_entity_poly.pdbx_seq_one_letter_code
_entity_poly.pdbx_strand_id
1 'polypeptide(L)'
;MTHMRPKLPLHAMNAGDGPHSYVQNSSYQRGVVDVAKPEIEEEIATKLDIKNLPNRFCIADFGCSTGHNSFPAIQIITEAINQKYKSPKITSESLEFSVFFNDVITNDFDTLFRSLPPDIHYHAAAVPGDFHCRLLPEYSLHFAYSSWSLQWLTAVPEAVADSGSPEWNKGEILYSRDRKEVCDAYLDQFEKDIESFLESRAVEMVSEGLMALLVPAVPDFWNPESEYTIPSDVNLLGSCLVDMAEKVTNIPTTISCVK
;
A
#
# COMPACT_ATOMS: atom_id res chain seq x y z
N MET A 1 9.17 -20.61 -28.78
CA MET A 1 9.65 -20.32 -27.42
C MET A 1 9.09 -18.96 -27.05
N THR A 2 8.02 -18.93 -26.27
CA THR A 2 7.44 -17.69 -25.75
C THR A 2 8.47 -17.07 -24.81
N HIS A 3 9.02 -15.92 -25.19
CA HIS A 3 9.77 -15.09 -24.25
C HIS A 3 8.78 -14.59 -23.20
N MET A 4 8.66 -15.32 -22.07
CA MET A 4 8.04 -14.77 -20.88
C MET A 4 8.85 -13.52 -20.52
N ARG A 5 8.23 -12.35 -20.69
CA ARG A 5 8.82 -11.10 -20.21
C ARG A 5 9.00 -11.25 -18.69
N PRO A 6 10.14 -10.82 -18.11
CA PRO A 6 10.33 -10.89 -16.68
C PRO A 6 9.21 -10.13 -15.97
N LYS A 7 8.52 -10.76 -15.02
CA LYS A 7 7.61 -10.04 -14.11
C LYS A 7 8.41 -8.92 -13.45
N LEU A 8 7.92 -7.69 -13.57
CA LEU A 8 8.53 -6.56 -12.86
C LEU A 8 8.47 -6.85 -11.36
N PRO A 9 9.57 -6.60 -10.61
CA PRO A 9 9.57 -6.83 -9.17
C PRO A 9 8.60 -5.85 -8.50
N LEU A 10 7.93 -6.28 -7.43
CA LEU A 10 7.24 -5.36 -6.56
C LEU A 10 8.23 -4.34 -6.00
N HIS A 11 7.82 -3.07 -5.96
CA HIS A 11 8.69 -1.96 -5.63
C HIS A 11 8.43 -1.45 -4.21
N ALA A 12 9.47 -1.44 -3.38
CA ALA A 12 9.47 -0.74 -2.11
C ALA A 12 9.61 0.78 -2.31
N MET A 13 9.23 1.55 -1.29
CA MET A 13 9.46 2.99 -1.29
C MET A 13 10.95 3.33 -1.13
N ASN A 14 11.33 4.58 -1.44
CA ASN A 14 12.71 5.04 -1.31
C ASN A 14 13.23 4.88 0.13
N ALA A 15 14.27 4.06 0.27
CA ALA A 15 14.92 3.70 1.53
C ALA A 15 15.63 4.86 2.23
N GLY A 16 16.02 4.63 3.49
CA GLY A 16 16.77 5.55 4.34
C GLY A 16 15.92 6.67 4.97
N ASP A 17 16.61 7.66 5.52
CA ASP A 17 16.06 8.79 6.27
C ASP A 17 16.47 10.17 5.72
N GLY A 18 17.22 10.19 4.60
CA GLY A 18 17.68 11.41 3.94
C GLY A 18 16.59 12.18 3.19
N PRO A 19 16.90 13.36 2.60
CA PRO A 19 15.92 14.26 2.01
C PRO A 19 15.06 13.69 0.87
N HIS A 20 15.50 12.61 0.22
CA HIS A 20 14.78 11.94 -0.87
C HIS A 20 14.13 10.61 -0.45
N SER A 21 14.25 10.25 0.82
CA SER A 21 13.62 9.05 1.39
C SER A 21 12.11 9.21 1.48
N TYR A 22 11.40 8.09 1.56
CA TYR A 22 9.98 8.09 1.83
C TYR A 22 9.63 8.72 3.18
N VAL A 23 10.49 8.51 4.20
CA VAL A 23 10.32 9.10 5.54
C VAL A 23 10.15 10.62 5.47
N GLN A 24 10.93 11.30 4.63
CA GLN A 24 10.89 12.77 4.48
C GLN A 24 9.84 13.26 3.48
N ASN A 25 9.20 12.38 2.70
CA ASN A 25 8.34 12.74 1.57
C ASN A 25 6.98 12.04 1.57
N SER A 26 6.47 11.65 2.75
CA SER A 26 5.21 10.89 2.90
C SER A 26 4.16 11.61 3.76
N SER A 27 4.20 12.94 3.80
CA SER A 27 3.28 13.77 4.59
C SER A 27 1.83 13.69 4.10
N TYR A 28 1.61 13.46 2.81
CA TYR A 28 0.26 13.27 2.27
C TYR A 28 -0.37 11.99 2.85
N GLN A 29 0.36 10.86 2.77
CA GLN A 29 -0.07 9.59 3.35
C GLN A 29 -0.23 9.70 4.86
N ARG A 30 0.60 10.51 5.54
CA ARG A 30 0.40 10.82 6.97
C ARG A 30 -0.94 11.50 7.23
N GLY A 31 -1.28 12.51 6.44
CA GLY A 31 -2.58 13.20 6.54
C GLY A 31 -3.77 12.26 6.34
N VAL A 32 -3.63 11.25 5.46
CA VAL A 32 -4.67 10.21 5.28
C VAL A 32 -4.88 9.38 6.54
N VAL A 33 -3.80 8.98 7.24
CA VAL A 33 -3.90 8.29 8.53
C VAL A 33 -4.60 9.17 9.57
N ASP A 34 -4.23 10.45 9.64
CA ASP A 34 -4.79 11.39 10.62
C ASP A 34 -6.29 11.63 10.36
N VAL A 35 -6.73 11.70 9.10
CA VAL A 35 -8.14 11.86 8.72
C VAL A 35 -8.95 10.60 9.00
N ALA A 36 -8.39 9.41 8.83
CA ALA A 36 -9.10 8.14 9.06
C ALA A 36 -9.16 7.72 10.53
N LYS A 37 -8.42 8.40 11.41
CA LYS A 37 -8.36 8.11 12.84
C LYS A 37 -9.74 7.96 13.50
N PRO A 38 -10.67 8.94 13.41
CA PRO A 38 -11.96 8.84 14.11
C PRO A 38 -12.79 7.65 13.63
N GLU A 39 -12.80 7.34 12.34
CA GLU A 39 -13.51 6.17 11.80
C GLU A 39 -12.90 4.85 12.31
N ILE A 40 -11.57 4.74 12.35
CA ILE A 40 -10.89 3.56 12.91
C ILE A 40 -11.25 3.38 14.39
N GLU A 41 -11.21 4.45 15.18
CA GLU A 41 -11.56 4.42 16.61
C GLU A 41 -13.03 4.02 16.82
N GLU A 42 -13.96 4.57 16.02
CA GLU A 42 -15.39 4.27 16.10
C GLU A 42 -15.71 2.82 15.71
N GLU A 43 -15.15 2.32 14.61
CA GLU A 43 -15.39 0.94 14.17
C GLU A 43 -14.81 -0.07 15.16
N ILE A 44 -13.62 0.20 15.73
CA ILE A 44 -13.09 -0.60 16.84
C ILE A 44 -14.05 -0.54 18.03
N ALA A 45 -14.49 0.64 18.45
CA ALA A 45 -15.39 0.83 19.60
C ALA A 45 -16.75 0.13 19.43
N THR A 46 -17.28 0.05 18.22
CA THR A 46 -18.63 -0.47 17.96
C THR A 46 -18.66 -1.92 17.48
N LYS A 47 -17.69 -2.37 16.68
CA LYS A 47 -17.72 -3.70 16.03
C LYS A 47 -16.85 -4.76 16.70
N LEU A 48 -15.70 -4.39 17.27
CA LEU A 48 -14.78 -5.38 17.84
C LEU A 48 -15.41 -6.10 19.04
N ASP A 49 -15.65 -7.41 18.98
CA ASP A 49 -16.19 -8.15 20.13
C ASP A 49 -15.07 -8.49 21.13
N ILE A 50 -15.13 -7.86 22.30
CA ILE A 50 -14.14 -8.03 23.37
C ILE A 50 -14.39 -9.24 24.28
N LYS A 51 -15.56 -9.89 24.19
CA LYS A 51 -15.93 -10.99 25.11
C LYS A 51 -15.14 -12.28 24.89
N ASN A 52 -14.62 -12.46 23.68
CA ASN A 52 -13.87 -13.65 23.28
C ASN A 52 -12.40 -13.33 22.97
N LEU A 53 -11.90 -12.15 23.36
CA LEU A 53 -10.54 -11.77 23.02
C LEU A 53 -9.52 -12.57 23.85
N PRO A 54 -8.51 -13.16 23.19
CA PRO A 54 -7.38 -13.72 23.91
C PRO A 54 -6.58 -12.61 24.59
N ASN A 55 -5.79 -12.99 25.61
CA ASN A 55 -4.85 -12.07 26.27
C ASN A 55 -3.77 -11.52 25.33
N ARG A 56 -3.62 -12.07 24.12
CA ARG A 56 -2.69 -11.63 23.08
C ARG A 56 -3.42 -11.25 21.80
N PHE A 57 -3.31 -10.00 21.39
CA PHE A 57 -3.95 -9.44 20.20
C PHE A 57 -2.93 -9.22 19.07
N CYS A 58 -3.15 -9.84 17.92
CA CYS A 58 -2.26 -9.74 16.76
C CYS A 58 -2.77 -8.72 15.74
N ILE A 59 -1.92 -7.79 15.34
CA ILE A 59 -2.17 -6.75 14.35
C ILE A 59 -1.15 -6.91 13.22
N ALA A 60 -1.54 -6.65 11.97
CA ALA A 60 -0.61 -6.58 10.85
C ALA A 60 -0.85 -5.30 10.05
N ASP A 61 0.23 -4.63 9.69
CA ASP A 61 0.25 -3.55 8.71
C ASP A 61 0.84 -4.07 7.40
N PHE A 62 0.04 -4.12 6.33
CA PHE A 62 0.42 -4.58 5.01
C PHE A 62 0.86 -3.41 4.13
N GLY A 63 2.15 -3.38 3.78
CA GLY A 63 2.81 -2.25 3.11
C GLY A 63 3.22 -1.14 4.09
N CYS A 64 3.95 -1.51 5.13
CA CYS A 64 4.36 -0.61 6.21
C CYS A 64 5.45 0.40 5.81
N SER A 65 6.09 0.20 4.66
CA SER A 65 7.26 0.95 4.19
C SER A 65 8.34 0.99 5.29
N THR A 66 8.96 2.14 5.52
CA THR A 66 10.01 2.34 6.53
C THR A 66 9.49 2.82 7.89
N GLY A 67 8.20 2.65 8.19
CA GLY A 67 7.64 2.82 9.54
C GLY A 67 7.06 4.20 9.88
N HIS A 68 7.45 5.27 9.17
CA HIS A 68 7.08 6.65 9.54
C HIS A 68 5.57 6.90 9.70
N ASN A 69 4.76 6.36 8.79
CA ASN A 69 3.29 6.46 8.85
C ASN A 69 2.64 5.24 9.52
N SER A 70 3.34 4.10 9.50
CA SER A 70 2.90 2.86 10.11
C SER A 70 2.80 2.94 11.63
N PHE A 71 3.83 3.45 12.33
CA PHE A 71 3.80 3.54 13.79
C PHE A 71 2.65 4.38 14.35
N PRO A 72 2.34 5.58 13.80
CA PRO A 72 1.15 6.33 14.18
C PRO A 72 -0.15 5.56 14.00
N ALA A 73 -0.32 4.85 12.87
CA ALA A 73 -1.52 4.06 12.61
C ALA A 73 -1.67 2.92 13.63
N ILE A 74 -0.58 2.19 13.89
CA ILE A 74 -0.54 1.13 14.91
C ILE A 74 -0.82 1.70 16.30
N GLN A 75 -0.31 2.89 16.62
CA GLN A 75 -0.60 3.55 17.89
C GLN A 75 -2.09 3.86 18.03
N ILE A 76 -2.73 4.44 17.00
CA ILE A 76 -4.18 4.69 16.98
C ILE A 76 -4.95 3.39 17.23
N ILE A 77 -4.63 2.33 16.50
CA ILE A 77 -5.33 1.04 16.60
C ILE A 77 -5.15 0.42 18.00
N THR A 78 -3.91 0.34 18.49
CA THR A 78 -3.62 -0.26 19.81
C THR A 78 -4.22 0.54 20.96
N GLU A 79 -4.24 1.87 20.89
CA GLU A 79 -4.89 2.74 21.87
C GLU A 79 -6.41 2.54 21.87
N ALA A 80 -7.05 2.51 20.69
CA ALA A 80 -8.50 2.29 20.57
C ALA A 80 -8.92 0.93 21.15
N ILE A 81 -8.18 -0.14 20.83
CA ILE A 81 -8.44 -1.49 21.37
C ILE A 81 -8.25 -1.49 22.89
N ASN A 82 -7.17 -0.89 23.39
CA ASN A 82 -6.91 -0.77 24.83
C ASN A 82 -8.02 -0.03 25.58
N GLN A 83 -8.50 1.08 25.01
CA GLN A 83 -9.59 1.86 25.60
C GLN A 83 -10.87 1.03 25.67
N LYS A 84 -11.19 0.30 24.60
CA LYS A 84 -12.35 -0.60 24.57
C LYS A 84 -12.23 -1.71 25.60
N TYR A 85 -11.06 -2.34 25.71
CA TYR A 85 -10.78 -3.43 26.64
C TYR A 85 -10.85 -3.00 28.12
N LYS A 86 -10.44 -1.75 28.43
CA LYS A 86 -10.49 -1.18 29.79
C LYS A 86 -11.87 -0.66 30.22
N SER A 87 -12.83 -0.54 29.29
CA SER A 87 -14.21 -0.13 29.59
C SER A 87 -14.97 -1.25 30.35
N PRO A 88 -15.94 -0.93 31.22
CA PRO A 88 -15.95 -1.34 32.62
C PRO A 88 -16.02 -2.87 32.88
N LYS A 89 -15.07 -3.33 33.73
CA LYS A 89 -15.05 -4.60 34.51
C LYS A 89 -14.74 -5.93 33.79
N ILE A 90 -14.08 -5.94 32.64
CA ILE A 90 -13.77 -7.22 31.96
C ILE A 90 -12.58 -7.93 32.64
N THR A 91 -11.42 -7.29 32.82
CA THR A 91 -10.28 -7.88 33.56
C THR A 91 -9.32 -6.81 34.13
N SER A 92 -8.43 -7.22 35.05
CA SER A 92 -7.29 -6.43 35.54
C SER A 92 -5.99 -6.70 34.74
N GLU A 93 -6.06 -7.54 33.72
CA GLU A 93 -4.88 -7.99 32.97
C GLU A 93 -4.60 -7.04 31.80
N SER A 94 -3.33 -6.78 31.53
CA SER A 94 -2.90 -5.98 30.37
C SER A 94 -3.02 -6.81 29.09
N LEU A 95 -3.60 -6.24 28.05
CA LEU A 95 -3.62 -6.86 26.72
C LEU A 95 -2.21 -6.80 26.11
N GLU A 96 -1.68 -7.95 25.69
CA GLU A 96 -0.40 -8.01 24.98
C GLU A 96 -0.63 -7.86 23.48
N PHE A 97 0.05 -6.91 22.84
CA PHE A 97 -0.02 -6.74 21.38
C PHE A 97 1.18 -7.37 20.68
N SER A 98 0.92 -8.05 19.58
CA SER A 98 1.92 -8.47 18.60
C SER A 98 1.62 -7.78 17.27
N VAL A 99 2.54 -6.96 16.78
CA VAL A 99 2.39 -6.17 15.55
C VAL A 99 3.36 -6.69 14.51
N PHE A 100 2.81 -7.12 13.38
CA PHE A 100 3.53 -7.55 12.20
C PHE A 100 3.60 -6.41 11.17
N PHE A 101 4.80 -5.92 10.91
CA PHE A 101 5.06 -4.95 9.86
C PHE A 101 5.43 -5.71 8.59
N ASN A 102 4.49 -5.79 7.65
CA ASN A 102 4.71 -6.43 6.37
C ASN A 102 5.06 -5.40 5.28
N ASP A 103 6.04 -5.74 4.46
CA ASP A 103 6.29 -5.08 3.18
C ASP A 103 7.01 -6.06 2.25
N VAL A 104 7.28 -5.66 1.01
CA VAL A 104 8.02 -6.46 0.05
C VAL A 104 9.44 -6.74 0.56
N ILE A 105 10.04 -7.83 0.07
CA ILE A 105 11.37 -8.30 0.54
C ILE A 105 12.47 -7.23 0.36
N THR A 106 12.31 -6.35 -0.63
CA THR A 106 13.28 -5.28 -0.93
C THR A 106 13.12 -4.03 -0.09
N ASN A 107 12.13 -3.98 0.81
CA ASN A 107 11.93 -2.85 1.71
C ASN A 107 13.08 -2.68 2.71
N ASP A 108 13.30 -1.44 3.14
CA ASP A 108 14.33 -1.08 4.11
C ASP A 108 13.80 -1.25 5.56
N PHE A 109 13.69 -2.52 5.97
CA PHE A 109 13.31 -2.89 7.33
C PHE A 109 14.33 -2.41 8.38
N ASP A 110 15.59 -2.20 7.99
CA ASP A 110 16.61 -1.65 8.87
C ASP A 110 16.24 -0.23 9.33
N THR A 111 15.80 0.64 8.40
CA THR A 111 15.31 1.97 8.75
C THR A 111 14.01 1.92 9.55
N LEU A 112 13.11 0.98 9.25
CA LEU A 112 11.92 0.73 10.07
C LEU A 112 12.32 0.41 11.52
N PHE A 113 13.19 -0.57 11.74
CA PHE A 113 13.54 -0.98 13.11
C PHE A 113 14.40 0.05 13.85
N ARG A 114 15.28 0.79 13.17
CA ARG A 114 16.03 1.90 13.79
C ARG A 114 15.12 3.06 14.22
N SER A 115 13.96 3.23 13.56
CA SER A 115 13.02 4.32 13.84
C SER A 115 11.86 3.92 14.75
N LEU A 116 11.84 2.68 15.26
CA LEU A 116 10.84 2.25 16.24
C LEU A 116 10.82 3.20 17.44
N PRO A 117 9.64 3.67 17.89
CA PRO A 117 9.54 4.49 19.09
C PRO A 117 10.09 3.74 20.32
N PRO A 118 10.78 4.42 21.25
CA PRO A 118 11.34 3.77 22.43
C PRO A 118 10.26 3.24 23.39
N ASP A 119 9.08 3.86 23.40
CA ASP A 119 7.99 3.57 24.33
C ASP A 119 6.84 2.78 23.67
N ILE A 120 7.15 1.82 22.79
CA ILE A 120 6.12 0.94 22.22
C ILE A 120 5.58 -0.04 23.28
N HIS A 121 4.26 -0.24 23.26
CA HIS A 121 3.56 -1.20 24.13
C HIS A 121 3.08 -2.43 23.36
N TYR A 122 3.89 -2.88 22.41
CA TYR A 122 3.64 -4.04 21.57
C TYR A 122 4.96 -4.74 21.20
N HIS A 123 4.90 -6.04 20.92
CA HIS A 123 5.98 -6.77 20.27
C HIS A 123 5.96 -6.48 18.77
N ALA A 124 7.08 -6.00 18.22
CA ALA A 124 7.21 -5.73 16.79
C ALA A 124 7.93 -6.88 16.07
N ALA A 125 7.43 -7.28 14.91
CA ALA A 125 8.09 -8.23 14.01
C ALA A 125 7.95 -7.77 12.56
N ALA A 126 8.96 -8.03 11.73
CA ALA A 126 8.87 -7.81 10.30
C ALA A 126 8.43 -9.09 9.59
N VAL A 127 7.59 -8.95 8.58
CA VAL A 127 7.12 -10.05 7.73
C VAL A 127 7.40 -9.68 6.27
N PRO A 128 8.60 -9.98 5.74
CA PRO A 128 8.95 -9.66 4.36
C PRO A 128 8.20 -10.58 3.39
N GLY A 129 7.47 -10.00 2.44
CA GLY A 129 6.73 -10.76 1.43
C GLY A 129 5.62 -9.96 0.75
N ASP A 130 5.13 -10.51 -0.35
CA ASP A 130 3.99 -9.98 -1.10
C ASP A 130 2.68 -10.23 -0.33
N PHE A 131 1.97 -9.16 0.04
CA PHE A 131 0.69 -9.26 0.74
C PHE A 131 -0.45 -9.78 -0.12
N HIS A 132 -0.31 -9.90 -1.44
CA HIS A 132 -1.30 -10.60 -2.26
C HIS A 132 -1.28 -12.12 -2.02
N CYS A 133 -0.26 -12.62 -1.31
CA CYS A 133 -0.14 -14.00 -0.87
C CYS A 133 -0.39 -14.15 0.64
N ARG A 134 -0.46 -15.41 1.09
CA ARG A 134 -0.47 -15.77 2.51
C ARG A 134 0.91 -15.53 3.13
N LEU A 135 0.93 -14.82 4.25
CA LEU A 135 2.10 -14.39 5.02
C LEU A 135 2.04 -14.86 6.48
N LEU A 136 0.84 -15.07 7.02
CA LEU A 136 0.63 -15.42 8.43
C LEU A 136 -0.02 -16.81 8.58
N PRO A 137 0.10 -17.45 9.76
CA PRO A 137 -0.64 -18.67 10.06
C PRO A 137 -2.17 -18.46 10.03
N GLU A 138 -2.91 -19.55 9.83
CA GLU A 138 -4.39 -19.53 9.84
C GLU A 138 -4.93 -19.04 11.18
N TYR A 139 -5.99 -18.24 11.14
CA TYR A 139 -6.70 -17.74 12.33
C TYR A 139 -5.76 -17.12 13.38
N SER A 140 -4.75 -16.37 12.93
CA SER A 140 -3.75 -15.76 13.80
C SER A 140 -3.85 -14.23 13.88
N LEU A 141 -4.54 -13.61 12.92
CA LEU A 141 -4.64 -12.15 12.78
C LEU A 141 -5.98 -11.62 13.31
N HIS A 142 -5.93 -10.65 14.23
CA HIS A 142 -7.14 -10.06 14.82
C HIS A 142 -7.52 -8.73 14.16
N PHE A 143 -6.52 -7.97 13.73
CA PHE A 143 -6.73 -6.71 13.03
C PHE A 143 -5.75 -6.56 11.87
N ALA A 144 -6.29 -6.41 10.67
CA ALA A 144 -5.53 -6.12 9.46
C ALA A 144 -5.60 -4.62 9.15
N TYR A 145 -4.46 -4.01 8.86
CA TYR A 145 -4.37 -2.62 8.44
C TYR A 145 -3.58 -2.54 7.13
N SER A 146 -4.01 -1.68 6.22
CA SER A 146 -3.25 -1.33 5.02
C SER A 146 -3.64 0.07 4.60
N SER A 147 -2.64 0.91 4.33
CA SER A 147 -2.84 2.28 3.87
C SER A 147 -1.89 2.59 2.75
N TRP A 148 -2.42 3.07 1.62
CA TRP A 148 -1.62 3.49 0.47
C TRP A 148 -0.74 2.39 -0.13
N SER A 149 -1.20 1.13 -0.01
CA SER A 149 -0.46 -0.04 -0.50
C SER A 149 -1.24 -0.84 -1.55
N LEU A 150 -2.56 -0.99 -1.40
CA LEU A 150 -3.38 -1.87 -2.26
C LEU A 150 -3.55 -1.39 -3.70
N GLN A 151 -3.20 -0.15 -4.02
CA GLN A 151 -3.19 0.32 -5.42
C GLN A 151 -1.98 -0.18 -6.22
N TRP A 152 -0.98 -0.76 -5.56
CA TRP A 152 0.20 -1.32 -6.23
C TRP A 152 -0.10 -2.74 -6.73
N LEU A 153 -0.22 -2.87 -8.06
CA LEU A 153 -0.51 -4.13 -8.72
C LEU A 153 0.66 -5.12 -8.62
N THR A 154 0.34 -6.41 -8.66
CA THR A 154 1.35 -7.49 -8.68
C THR A 154 2.14 -7.54 -9.98
N ALA A 155 1.57 -7.01 -11.07
CA ALA A 155 2.22 -6.89 -12.36
C ALA A 155 1.59 -5.77 -13.20
N VAL A 156 2.34 -5.28 -14.19
CA VAL A 156 1.76 -4.50 -15.29
C VAL A 156 0.92 -5.45 -16.16
N PRO A 157 -0.33 -5.09 -16.52
CA PRO A 157 -1.14 -5.93 -17.40
C PRO A 157 -0.42 -6.24 -18.71
N GLU A 158 -0.36 -7.52 -19.11
CA GLU A 158 0.48 -7.93 -20.26
C GLU A 158 0.06 -7.23 -21.56
N ALA A 159 -1.25 -7.06 -21.76
CA ALA A 159 -1.83 -6.42 -22.93
C ALA A 159 -1.38 -4.95 -23.06
N VAL A 160 -1.31 -4.20 -21.96
CA VAL A 160 -0.90 -2.78 -22.02
C VAL A 160 0.56 -2.59 -22.39
N ALA A 161 1.40 -3.62 -22.20
CA ALA A 161 2.80 -3.62 -22.58
C ALA A 161 3.05 -4.20 -23.99
N ASP A 162 2.07 -4.82 -24.64
CA ASP A 162 2.25 -5.47 -25.93
C ASP A 162 1.87 -4.56 -27.10
N SER A 163 2.85 -4.14 -27.91
CA SER A 163 2.62 -3.28 -29.08
C SER A 163 1.71 -3.87 -30.15
N GLY A 164 1.43 -5.18 -30.11
CA GLY A 164 0.46 -5.83 -30.99
C GLY A 164 -0.97 -5.86 -30.44
N SER A 165 -1.18 -5.50 -29.17
CA SER A 165 -2.49 -5.53 -28.50
C SER A 165 -3.25 -4.21 -28.70
N PRO A 166 -4.60 -4.25 -28.80
CA PRO A 166 -5.41 -3.04 -28.82
C PRO A 166 -5.31 -2.23 -27.51
N GLU A 167 -4.99 -2.89 -26.40
CA GLU A 167 -4.75 -2.29 -25.09
C GLU A 167 -3.34 -1.67 -24.96
N TRP A 168 -2.48 -1.74 -25.97
CA TRP A 168 -1.12 -1.21 -25.90
C TRP A 168 -1.10 0.24 -25.44
N ASN A 169 -0.54 0.53 -24.27
CA ASN A 169 -0.57 1.87 -23.68
C ASN A 169 0.57 2.77 -24.20
N LYS A 170 0.56 3.02 -25.51
CA LYS A 170 1.60 3.79 -26.20
C LYS A 170 1.67 5.24 -25.69
N GLY A 171 2.85 5.66 -25.23
CA GLY A 171 3.12 7.06 -24.91
C GLY A 171 2.58 7.51 -23.56
N GLU A 172 2.01 6.60 -22.78
CA GLU A 172 1.50 6.86 -21.43
C GLU A 172 2.13 5.88 -20.44
N ILE A 173 2.21 6.28 -19.17
CA ILE A 173 2.82 5.46 -18.10
C ILE A 173 1.78 4.83 -17.16
N LEU A 174 0.52 5.24 -17.28
CA LEU A 174 -0.64 4.72 -16.57
C LEU A 174 -1.87 4.82 -17.50
N TYR A 175 -3.00 4.27 -17.11
CA TYR A 175 -4.25 4.40 -17.86
C TYR A 175 -4.77 5.84 -17.89
N SER A 176 -5.44 6.19 -18.99
CA SER A 176 -6.24 7.40 -19.16
C SER A 176 -7.69 7.02 -19.46
N ARG A 177 -8.65 7.84 -19.03
CA ARG A 177 -10.09 7.55 -19.23
C ARG A 177 -10.49 7.50 -20.70
N ASP A 178 -9.72 8.13 -21.57
CA ASP A 178 -9.99 8.18 -23.01
C ASP A 178 -9.74 6.83 -23.70
N ARG A 179 -9.06 5.90 -23.00
CA ARG A 179 -8.72 4.57 -23.49
C ARG A 179 -9.32 3.49 -22.62
N LYS A 180 -10.61 3.23 -22.83
CA LYS A 180 -11.38 2.26 -22.05
C LYS A 180 -10.69 0.89 -22.00
N GLU A 181 -10.15 0.43 -23.12
CA GLU A 181 -9.47 -0.86 -23.22
C GLU A 181 -8.22 -0.95 -22.31
N VAL A 182 -7.50 0.16 -22.12
CA VAL A 182 -6.38 0.25 -21.18
C VAL A 182 -6.90 0.23 -19.74
N CYS A 183 -7.93 1.04 -19.44
CA CYS A 183 -8.56 1.05 -18.12
C CYS A 183 -9.07 -0.34 -17.71
N ASP A 184 -9.76 -1.04 -18.60
CA ASP A 184 -10.29 -2.38 -18.36
C ASP A 184 -9.14 -3.36 -18.08
N ALA A 185 -8.03 -3.30 -18.81
CA ALA A 185 -6.87 -4.16 -18.55
C ALA A 185 -6.22 -3.92 -17.16
N TYR A 186 -6.16 -2.66 -16.71
CA TYR A 186 -5.71 -2.34 -15.34
C TYR A 186 -6.73 -2.77 -14.28
N LEU A 187 -8.03 -2.60 -14.54
CA LEU A 187 -9.10 -3.04 -13.65
C LEU A 187 -9.09 -4.56 -13.47
N ASP A 188 -8.98 -5.33 -14.56
CA ASP A 188 -8.89 -6.79 -14.53
C ASP A 188 -7.69 -7.28 -13.71
N GLN A 189 -6.58 -6.53 -13.70
CA GLN A 189 -5.42 -6.85 -12.87
C GLN A 189 -5.66 -6.49 -11.40
N PHE A 190 -6.24 -5.31 -11.13
CA PHE A 190 -6.61 -4.91 -9.78
C PHE A 190 -7.61 -5.88 -9.14
N GLU A 191 -8.63 -6.34 -9.89
CA GLU A 191 -9.62 -7.30 -9.40
C GLU A 191 -8.97 -8.61 -8.95
N LYS A 192 -8.03 -9.14 -9.76
CA LYS A 192 -7.27 -10.35 -9.38
C LYS A 192 -6.41 -10.15 -8.15
N ASP A 193 -5.77 -8.98 -8.06
CA ASP A 193 -4.86 -8.65 -6.97
C ASP A 193 -5.65 -8.47 -5.66
N ILE A 194 -6.72 -7.68 -5.67
CA ILE A 194 -7.55 -7.47 -4.46
C ILE A 194 -8.27 -8.74 -4.03
N GLU A 195 -8.72 -9.58 -4.97
CA GLU A 195 -9.27 -10.91 -4.66
C GLU A 195 -8.22 -11.76 -3.94
N SER A 196 -7.00 -11.87 -4.49
CA SER A 196 -5.91 -12.64 -3.89
C SER A 196 -5.52 -12.15 -2.48
N PHE A 197 -5.49 -10.83 -2.30
CA PHE A 197 -5.29 -10.21 -0.99
C PHE A 197 -6.41 -10.63 -0.01
N LEU A 198 -7.67 -10.44 -0.38
CA LEU A 198 -8.82 -10.74 0.47
C LEU A 198 -8.93 -12.24 0.80
N GLU A 199 -8.68 -13.13 -0.16
CA GLU A 199 -8.63 -14.58 0.06
C GLU A 199 -7.53 -14.97 1.05
N SER A 200 -6.34 -14.39 0.91
CA SER A 200 -5.23 -14.62 1.84
C SER A 200 -5.57 -14.12 3.24
N ARG A 201 -6.17 -12.93 3.36
CA ARG A 201 -6.60 -12.38 4.66
C ARG A 201 -7.73 -13.19 5.29
N ALA A 202 -8.67 -13.70 4.49
CA ALA A 202 -9.77 -14.53 4.99
C ALA A 202 -9.28 -15.82 5.69
N VAL A 203 -8.15 -16.37 5.25
CA VAL A 203 -7.51 -17.54 5.88
C VAL A 203 -6.73 -17.17 7.14
N GLU A 204 -6.06 -16.03 7.13
CA GLU A 204 -5.20 -15.58 8.24
C GLU A 204 -5.99 -14.98 9.41
N MET A 205 -7.12 -14.35 9.13
CA MET A 205 -7.91 -13.64 10.11
C MET A 205 -8.74 -14.59 10.98
N VAL A 206 -8.87 -14.25 12.26
CA VAL A 206 -9.84 -14.88 13.16
C VAL A 206 -11.26 -14.47 12.78
N SER A 207 -12.24 -15.28 13.20
CA SER A 207 -13.66 -14.86 13.14
C SER A 207 -13.87 -13.56 13.90
N GLU A 208 -14.69 -12.66 13.36
CA GLU A 208 -14.96 -11.32 13.92
C GLU A 208 -13.74 -10.38 13.98
N GLY A 209 -12.63 -10.73 13.32
CA GLY A 209 -11.51 -9.82 13.11
C GLY A 209 -11.90 -8.62 12.25
N LEU A 210 -11.21 -7.50 12.43
CA LEU A 210 -11.47 -6.26 11.69
C LEU A 210 -10.36 -5.97 10.68
N MET A 211 -10.71 -5.28 9.61
CA MET A 211 -9.76 -4.80 8.60
C MET A 211 -10.03 -3.33 8.31
N ALA A 212 -8.98 -2.50 8.36
CA ALA A 212 -9.03 -1.10 7.97
C ALA A 212 -8.16 -0.91 6.71
N LEU A 213 -8.82 -0.54 5.60
CA LEU A 213 -8.20 -0.38 4.29
C LEU A 213 -8.34 1.07 3.82
N LEU A 214 -7.21 1.77 3.68
CA LEU A 214 -7.17 3.16 3.24
C LEU A 214 -6.56 3.17 1.84
N VAL A 215 -7.41 3.14 0.82
CA VAL A 215 -7.01 2.95 -0.59
C VAL A 215 -7.31 4.23 -1.38
N PRO A 216 -6.36 4.74 -2.17
CA PRO A 216 -6.67 5.83 -3.10
C PRO A 216 -7.70 5.34 -4.13
N ALA A 217 -8.78 6.11 -4.27
CA ALA A 217 -9.87 5.81 -5.19
C ALA A 217 -10.17 7.04 -6.06
N VAL A 218 -10.86 6.81 -7.17
CA VAL A 218 -11.36 7.89 -8.02
C VAL A 218 -12.79 8.22 -7.58
N PRO A 219 -13.08 9.48 -7.19
CA PRO A 219 -14.43 9.86 -6.80
C PRO A 219 -15.46 9.65 -7.93
N ASP A 220 -16.68 9.25 -7.57
CA ASP A 220 -17.82 9.12 -8.51
C ASP A 220 -18.12 10.45 -9.21
N PHE A 221 -18.00 11.56 -8.46
CA PHE A 221 -18.08 12.92 -8.97
C PHE A 221 -16.67 13.48 -9.03
N TRP A 222 -16.03 13.33 -10.19
CA TRP A 222 -14.73 13.90 -10.48
C TRP A 222 -14.83 14.80 -11.71
N ASN A 223 -14.40 16.06 -11.57
CA ASN A 223 -14.24 16.96 -12.72
C ASN A 223 -12.77 17.01 -13.15
N PRO A 224 -12.39 16.36 -14.26
CA PRO A 224 -11.00 16.36 -14.75
C PRO A 224 -10.45 17.74 -15.09
N GLU A 225 -11.32 18.75 -15.30
CA GLU A 225 -10.89 20.12 -15.58
C GLU A 225 -10.53 20.93 -14.33
N SER A 226 -10.97 20.50 -13.13
CA SER A 226 -10.79 21.28 -11.90
C SER A 226 -10.23 20.50 -10.72
N GLU A 227 -10.11 19.17 -10.82
CA GLU A 227 -9.75 18.30 -9.71
C GLU A 227 -8.64 17.32 -10.11
N TYR A 228 -7.67 17.13 -9.22
CA TYR A 228 -6.53 16.23 -9.42
C TYR A 228 -6.74 14.93 -8.65
N THR A 229 -6.46 13.80 -9.32
CA THR A 229 -6.43 12.47 -8.72
C THR A 229 -5.04 11.86 -8.92
N ILE A 230 -4.74 10.76 -8.23
CA ILE A 230 -3.46 10.05 -8.40
C ILE A 230 -3.17 9.69 -9.86
N PRO A 231 -4.13 9.17 -10.64
CA PRO A 231 -3.92 9.00 -12.08
C PRO A 231 -3.54 10.28 -12.83
N SER A 232 -4.14 11.41 -12.48
CA SER A 232 -3.83 12.71 -13.09
C SER A 232 -2.39 13.15 -12.84
N ASP A 233 -1.90 13.00 -11.60
CA ASP A 233 -0.51 13.36 -11.24
C ASP A 233 0.51 12.47 -11.95
N VAL A 234 0.21 11.17 -12.05
CA VAL A 234 1.06 10.21 -12.77
C VAL A 234 1.06 10.51 -14.28
N ASN A 235 -0.08 10.88 -14.86
CA ASN A 235 -0.15 11.25 -16.27
C ASN A 235 0.65 12.54 -16.58
N LEU A 236 0.66 13.51 -15.66
CA LEU A 236 1.54 14.69 -15.78
C LEU A 236 3.02 14.29 -15.80
N LEU A 237 3.45 13.41 -14.89
CA LEU A 237 4.82 12.87 -14.91
C LEU A 237 5.11 12.13 -16.24
N GLY A 238 4.14 11.35 -16.74
CA GLY A 238 4.20 10.68 -18.04
C GLY A 238 4.48 11.66 -19.18
N SER A 239 3.79 12.80 -19.21
CA SER A 239 4.01 13.84 -20.22
C SER A 239 5.45 14.38 -20.19
N CYS A 240 6.02 14.58 -18.99
CA CYS A 240 7.41 15.02 -18.86
C CYS A 240 8.41 13.96 -19.36
N LEU A 241 8.11 12.67 -19.15
CA LEU A 241 8.94 11.56 -19.65
C LEU A 241 8.92 11.50 -21.19
N VAL A 242 7.75 11.69 -21.80
CA VAL A 242 7.60 11.79 -23.26
C VAL A 242 8.42 12.97 -23.81
N ASP A 243 8.25 14.16 -23.23
CA ASP A 243 9.02 15.36 -23.62
C ASP A 243 10.54 15.13 -23.56
N MET A 244 11.02 14.44 -22.52
CA MET A 244 12.44 14.10 -22.39
C MET A 244 12.88 13.12 -23.47
N ALA A 245 12.09 12.08 -23.76
CA ALA A 245 12.39 11.11 -24.80
C ALA A 245 12.47 11.78 -26.18
N GLU A 246 11.53 12.68 -26.50
CA GLU A 246 11.50 13.40 -27.78
C GLU A 246 12.71 14.33 -27.94
N LYS A 247 13.11 15.04 -26.89
CA LYS A 247 14.30 15.91 -26.91
C LYS A 247 15.59 15.14 -27.19
N VAL A 248 15.74 13.93 -26.64
CA VAL A 248 16.90 13.07 -26.89
C VAL A 248 16.92 12.56 -28.34
N THR A 249 15.76 12.24 -28.91
CA THR A 249 15.67 11.78 -30.31
C THR A 249 15.92 12.88 -31.35
N ASN A 250 15.78 14.14 -30.97
CA ASN A 250 15.99 15.31 -31.84
C ASN A 250 17.42 15.90 -31.77
N ILE A 251 18.38 15.22 -31.12
CA ILE A 251 19.79 15.61 -31.19
C ILE A 251 20.32 15.25 -32.59
N PRO A 252 20.79 16.21 -33.41
CA PRO A 252 21.33 15.91 -34.74
C PRO A 252 22.51 14.95 -34.65
N THR A 253 22.42 13.81 -35.34
CA THR A 253 23.49 12.80 -35.46
C THR A 253 24.68 13.26 -36.30
N THR A 254 24.70 14.51 -36.79
CA THR A 254 25.85 15.11 -37.47
C THR A 254 26.74 15.88 -36.49
N ILE A 255 27.54 15.16 -35.70
CA ILE A 255 28.86 15.68 -35.33
C ILE A 255 29.80 15.29 -36.47
N SER A 256 29.98 16.18 -37.43
CA SER A 256 31.07 16.05 -38.39
C SER A 256 32.38 16.25 -37.62
N CYS A 257 33.15 15.17 -37.45
CA CYS A 257 34.56 15.28 -37.10
C CYS A 257 35.26 16.09 -38.20
N VAL A 258 35.59 17.34 -37.90
CA VAL A 258 36.53 18.11 -38.72
C VAL A 258 37.90 17.49 -38.47
N LYS A 259 38.49 16.91 -39.51
CA LYS A 259 39.86 16.40 -39.52
C LYS A 259 40.87 17.54 -39.39
#